data_AF-A0A1V3JPI5-F1
#
_entry.id   AF-A0A1V3JPI5-F1
#
_cell.length_a   1.000
_cell.length_b   1.000
_cell.length_c   1.000
_cell.angle_alpha   90.00
_cell.angle_beta   90.00
_cell.angle_gamma   90.00
#
_symmetry.space_group_name_H-M   'P 1'
#
loop_
_entity.id
_entity.type
_entity.pdbx_description
1 polymer ?
#
loop_
_entity_poly.entity_id
_entity_poly.type
_entity_poly.pdbx_seq_one_letter_code
_entity_poly.pdbx_strand_id
1 'polypeptide(L)'
;MKKGVVTLTVLIFLSGLLAVILLFDERYLSFFRAQQMQRKNYVERTLVLQKMTFAKKQNACENLPLDNADKVRQIAVTLEGAEDAIQYSLWCRRMAIFKKSPTKGENQRALSTLIRLENLAEFQPHFATPPNPLVENVIPQIYWFDEHQKDWTVKGKVQGIVIAEGDLTLHGNGRISGAVITGGTLTLDGVSIAYGKKVIEPLVQQYSKWHLAEKSWGDFNLREE
;
A
#
# COMPACT_ATOMS: atom_id res chain seq x y z
N MET A 1 -15.39 -76.18 47.04
CA MET A 1 -15.06 -75.95 45.61
C MET A 1 -15.90 -74.87 44.91
N LYS A 2 -17.23 -74.79 45.09
CA LYS A 2 -18.08 -73.81 44.38
C LYS A 2 -17.75 -72.32 44.64
N LYS A 3 -17.38 -71.95 45.87
CA LYS A 3 -17.03 -70.55 46.22
C LYS A 3 -15.75 -70.02 45.55
N GLY A 4 -14.74 -70.88 45.38
CA GLY A 4 -13.46 -70.51 44.74
C GLY A 4 -13.57 -70.29 43.22
N VAL A 5 -14.46 -71.04 42.56
CA VAL A 5 -14.74 -70.86 41.13
C VAL A 5 -15.49 -69.54 40.89
N VAL A 6 -16.47 -69.20 41.74
CA VAL A 6 -17.23 -67.94 41.64
C VAL A 6 -16.30 -66.72 41.81
N THR A 7 -15.38 -66.74 42.77
CA THR A 7 -14.40 -65.67 42.95
C THR A 7 -13.45 -65.53 41.77
N LEU A 8 -13.05 -66.65 41.13
CA LEU A 8 -12.16 -66.64 39.97
C LEU A 8 -12.86 -66.06 38.72
N THR A 9 -14.10 -66.46 38.46
CA THR A 9 -14.88 -65.91 37.33
C THR A 9 -15.16 -64.41 37.49
N VAL A 10 -15.45 -63.95 38.71
CA VAL A 10 -15.62 -62.52 38.99
C VAL A 10 -14.31 -61.76 38.75
N LEU A 11 -13.17 -62.30 39.18
CA LEU A 11 -11.85 -61.70 38.96
C LEU A 11 -11.50 -61.60 37.48
N ILE A 12 -11.76 -62.66 36.71
CA ILE A 12 -11.52 -62.67 35.25
C ILE A 12 -12.42 -61.63 34.58
N PHE A 13 -13.70 -61.58 34.92
CA PHE A 13 -14.62 -60.58 34.36
C PHE A 13 -14.19 -59.15 34.71
N LEU A 14 -13.79 -58.90 35.97
CA LEU A 14 -13.31 -57.59 36.40
C LEU A 14 -12.02 -57.19 35.66
N SER A 15 -11.09 -58.14 35.49
CA SER A 15 -9.84 -57.91 34.74
C SER A 15 -10.10 -57.62 33.25
N GLY A 16 -11.06 -58.31 32.64
CA GLY A 16 -11.47 -58.06 31.25
C GLY A 16 -12.11 -56.69 31.09
N LEU A 17 -13.00 -56.31 32.01
CA LEU A 17 -13.63 -54.99 32.03
C LEU A 17 -12.59 -53.87 32.22
N LEU A 18 -11.63 -54.05 33.14
CA LEU A 18 -10.51 -53.13 33.35
C LEU A 18 -9.64 -52.99 32.09
N ALA A 19 -9.30 -54.10 31.42
CA ALA A 19 -8.53 -54.08 30.19
C ALA A 19 -9.24 -53.31 29.06
N VAL A 20 -10.56 -53.48 28.93
CA VAL A 20 -11.37 -52.73 27.94
C VAL A 20 -11.37 -51.24 28.25
N ILE A 21 -11.54 -50.84 29.52
CA ILE A 21 -11.49 -49.42 29.95
C ILE A 21 -10.12 -48.81 29.63
N LEU A 22 -9.03 -49.51 29.90
CA LEU A 22 -7.67 -49.06 29.58
C LEU A 22 -7.45 -48.87 28.08
N LEU A 23 -7.99 -49.76 27.24
CA LEU A 23 -7.90 -49.64 25.77
C LEU A 23 -8.69 -48.44 25.23
N PHE A 24 -9.83 -48.10 25.83
CA PHE A 24 -10.56 -46.89 25.47
C PHE A 24 -9.77 -45.63 25.88
N ASP A 25 -9.17 -45.62 27.07
CA ASP A 25 -8.36 -44.49 27.56
C ASP A 25 -7.17 -44.21 26.62
N GLU A 26 -6.46 -45.24 26.15
CA GLU A 26 -5.35 -45.04 25.18
C GLU A 26 -5.80 -44.40 23.85
N ARG A 27 -6.99 -44.74 23.35
CA ARG A 27 -7.54 -44.13 22.12
C ARG A 27 -7.90 -42.67 22.33
N TYR A 28 -8.50 -42.32 23.47
CA TYR A 28 -8.77 -40.93 23.81
C TYR A 28 -7.48 -40.15 24.02
N LEU A 29 -6.52 -40.69 24.78
CA LEU A 29 -5.23 -40.06 25.05
C LEU A 29 -4.42 -39.84 23.77
N SER A 30 -4.38 -40.81 22.86
CA SER A 30 -3.69 -40.66 21.57
C SER A 30 -4.35 -39.61 20.68
N PHE A 31 -5.68 -39.56 20.65
CA PHE A 31 -6.43 -38.49 19.97
C PHE A 31 -6.13 -37.11 20.57
N PHE A 32 -6.19 -36.96 21.89
CA PHE A 32 -5.87 -35.69 22.56
C PHE A 32 -4.42 -35.28 22.33
N ARG A 33 -3.46 -36.21 22.37
CA ARG A 33 -2.05 -35.93 22.04
C ARG A 33 -1.89 -35.47 20.61
N ALA A 34 -2.53 -36.14 19.66
CA ALA A 34 -2.52 -35.72 18.26
C ALA A 34 -3.11 -34.32 18.10
N GLN A 35 -4.25 -34.03 18.74
CA GLN A 35 -4.89 -32.72 18.70
C GLN A 35 -4.00 -31.61 19.31
N GLN A 36 -3.37 -31.86 20.46
CA GLN A 36 -2.45 -30.91 21.09
C GLN A 36 -1.22 -30.66 20.23
N MET A 37 -0.69 -31.71 19.58
CA MET A 37 0.43 -31.57 18.65
C MET A 37 0.05 -30.71 17.44
N GLN A 38 -1.14 -30.90 16.86
CA GLN A 38 -1.64 -30.05 15.78
C GLN A 38 -1.79 -28.59 16.21
N ARG A 39 -2.35 -28.33 17.41
CA ARG A 39 -2.45 -26.97 17.96
C ARG A 39 -1.09 -26.34 18.18
N LYS A 40 -0.13 -27.08 18.74
CA LYS A 40 1.24 -26.62 18.94
C LYS A 40 1.88 -26.24 17.60
N ASN A 41 1.80 -27.11 16.61
CA ASN A 41 2.33 -26.85 15.27
C ASN A 41 1.69 -25.61 14.63
N TYR A 42 0.38 -25.43 14.78
CA TYR A 42 -0.34 -24.26 14.29
C TYR A 42 0.17 -22.97 14.94
N VAL A 43 0.30 -22.95 16.27
CA VAL A 43 0.77 -21.77 17.02
C VAL A 43 2.21 -21.42 16.67
N GLU A 44 3.09 -22.41 16.57
CA GLU A 44 4.49 -22.21 16.19
C GLU A 44 4.61 -21.59 14.79
N ARG A 45 3.87 -22.13 13.80
CA ARG A 45 3.85 -21.57 12.44
C ARG A 45 3.29 -20.16 12.39
N THR A 46 2.20 -19.90 13.11
CA THR A 46 1.55 -18.58 13.18
C THR A 46 2.48 -17.54 13.79
N LEU A 47 3.21 -17.90 14.86
CA LEU A 47 4.16 -17.00 15.50
C LEU A 47 5.32 -16.61 14.57
N VAL A 48 5.83 -17.56 13.79
CA VAL A 48 6.87 -17.28 12.78
C VAL A 48 6.34 -16.32 11.71
N LEU A 49 5.16 -16.60 11.16
CA LEU A 49 4.49 -15.73 10.18
C LEU A 49 4.25 -14.32 10.71
N GLN A 50 3.81 -14.20 11.96
CA GLN A 50 3.57 -12.90 12.59
C GLN A 50 4.88 -12.09 12.70
N LYS A 51 5.98 -12.73 13.11
CA LYS A 51 7.31 -12.08 13.17
C LYS A 51 7.79 -11.65 11.77
N MET A 52 7.65 -12.52 10.78
CA MET A 52 8.01 -12.21 9.39
C MET A 52 7.18 -11.04 8.83
N THR A 53 5.88 -11.04 9.10
CA THR A 53 4.96 -9.99 8.66
C THR A 53 5.30 -8.66 9.32
N PHE A 54 5.59 -8.67 10.63
CA PHE A 54 6.02 -7.49 11.36
C PHE A 54 7.33 -6.92 10.79
N ALA A 55 8.31 -7.78 10.49
CA ALA A 55 9.58 -7.36 9.89
C ALA A 55 9.40 -6.79 8.48
N LYS A 56 8.51 -7.38 7.66
CA LYS A 56 8.23 -6.90 6.30
C LYS A 56 7.34 -5.66 6.27
N LYS A 57 6.55 -5.40 7.31
CA LYS A 57 5.49 -4.38 7.34
C LYS A 57 5.92 -3.01 6.84
N GLN A 58 7.11 -2.55 7.24
CA GLN A 58 7.57 -1.21 6.93
C GLN A 58 7.88 -1.03 5.44
N ASN A 59 8.54 -2.02 4.82
CA ASN A 59 9.09 -1.89 3.47
C ASN A 59 8.30 -2.68 2.41
N ALA A 60 7.28 -3.46 2.84
CA ALA A 60 6.49 -4.30 1.94
C ALA A 60 5.79 -3.47 0.86
N CYS A 61 5.25 -2.31 1.22
CA CYS A 61 4.55 -1.45 0.28
C CYS A 61 5.49 -0.62 -0.59
N GLU A 62 6.68 -0.24 -0.08
CA GLU A 62 7.58 0.71 -0.76
C GLU A 62 8.07 0.21 -2.12
N ASN A 63 8.25 -1.11 -2.27
CA ASN A 63 8.76 -1.75 -3.48
C ASN A 63 7.66 -2.11 -4.49
N LEU A 64 6.40 -1.75 -4.23
CA LEU A 64 5.32 -2.03 -5.17
C LEU A 64 5.45 -1.14 -6.42
N PRO A 65 5.24 -1.70 -7.62
CA PRO A 65 5.34 -0.93 -8.84
C PRO A 65 4.21 0.11 -8.95
N LEU A 66 4.51 1.25 -9.55
CA LEU A 66 3.58 2.37 -9.74
C LEU A 66 2.97 2.41 -11.16
N ASP A 67 3.23 1.38 -11.97
CA ASP A 67 2.89 1.26 -13.39
C ASP A 67 1.42 0.95 -13.67
N ASN A 68 0.68 0.51 -12.66
CA ASN A 68 -0.75 0.24 -12.75
C ASN A 68 -1.60 1.43 -12.26
N ALA A 69 -2.93 1.31 -12.37
CA ALA A 69 -3.88 2.31 -11.88
C ALA A 69 -4.47 1.97 -10.51
N ASP A 70 -3.93 0.96 -9.82
CA ASP A 70 -4.50 0.44 -8.60
C ASP A 70 -4.37 1.45 -7.46
N LYS A 71 -5.41 1.48 -6.62
CA LYS A 71 -5.44 2.33 -5.42
C LYS A 71 -5.12 1.56 -4.16
N VAL A 72 -5.32 0.24 -4.19
CA VAL A 72 -5.14 -0.67 -3.07
C VAL A 72 -4.55 -1.97 -3.60
N ARG A 73 -3.61 -2.55 -2.87
CA ARG A 73 -2.99 -3.82 -3.22
C ARG A 73 -2.75 -4.66 -1.98
N GLN A 74 -3.10 -5.94 -2.04
CA GLN A 74 -2.80 -6.89 -0.97
C GLN A 74 -1.45 -7.55 -1.23
N ILE A 75 -0.66 -7.71 -0.18
CA ILE A 75 0.60 -8.47 -0.17
C ILE A 75 0.42 -9.64 0.79
N ALA A 76 0.65 -10.86 0.31
CA ALA A 76 0.65 -12.05 1.14
C ALA A 76 2.06 -12.35 1.67
N VAL A 77 2.13 -12.75 2.94
CA VAL A 77 3.32 -13.30 3.58
C VAL A 77 3.03 -14.75 3.91
N THR A 78 3.76 -15.65 3.25
CA THR A 78 3.63 -17.10 3.36
C THR A 78 4.91 -17.72 3.94
N LEU A 79 4.79 -18.92 4.50
CA LEU A 79 5.93 -19.76 4.85
C LEU A 79 6.34 -20.57 3.62
N GLU A 80 7.64 -20.56 3.30
CA GLU A 80 8.17 -21.39 2.21
C GLU A 80 7.99 -22.89 2.51
N GLY A 81 7.60 -23.67 1.49
CA GLY A 81 7.46 -25.13 1.60
C GLY A 81 6.18 -25.62 2.28
N ALA A 82 5.18 -24.76 2.48
CA ALA A 82 3.90 -25.15 3.08
C ALA A 82 2.73 -24.76 2.16
N GLU A 83 2.33 -25.67 1.26
CA GLU A 83 1.30 -25.44 0.23
C GLU A 83 -0.12 -25.21 0.80
N ASP A 84 -0.40 -25.74 2.00
CA ASP A 84 -1.69 -25.56 2.72
C ASP A 84 -1.61 -24.50 3.85
N ALA A 85 -0.65 -23.59 3.81
CA ALA A 85 -0.32 -22.76 4.96
C ALA A 85 -1.24 -21.55 5.19
N ILE A 86 -1.39 -21.25 6.48
CA ILE A 86 -1.78 -19.95 7.01
C ILE A 86 -0.96 -18.87 6.30
N GLN A 87 -1.63 -17.83 5.83
CA GLN A 87 -0.97 -16.66 5.26
C GLN A 87 -1.40 -15.41 6.00
N TYR A 88 -0.47 -14.48 6.16
CA TYR A 88 -0.76 -13.15 6.69
C TYR A 88 -0.83 -12.17 5.53
N SER A 89 -1.81 -11.29 5.55
CA SER A 89 -1.94 -10.29 4.50
C SER A 89 -1.73 -8.88 5.02
N LEU A 90 -1.11 -8.05 4.17
CA LEU A 90 -0.93 -6.63 4.37
C LEU A 90 -1.62 -5.88 3.24
N TRP A 91 -2.43 -4.90 3.59
CA TRP A 91 -3.03 -3.97 2.63
C TRP A 91 -2.15 -2.74 2.45
N CYS A 92 -1.73 -2.50 1.23
CA CYS A 92 -1.06 -1.27 0.80
C CYS A 92 -2.07 -0.37 0.09
N ARG A 93 -2.03 0.93 0.37
CA ARG A 93 -2.82 1.95 -0.32
C ARG A 93 -1.87 2.86 -1.11
N ARG A 94 -2.32 3.31 -2.28
CA ARG A 94 -1.59 4.29 -3.07
C ARG A 94 -1.97 5.69 -2.62
N MET A 95 -0.97 6.46 -2.22
CA MET A 95 -1.08 7.90 -1.96
C MET A 95 -0.49 8.64 -3.16
N ALA A 96 -1.10 9.75 -3.57
CA ALA A 96 -0.67 10.54 -4.70
C ALA A 96 -0.98 12.01 -4.48
N ILE A 97 -0.21 12.92 -5.06
CA ILE A 97 -0.56 14.34 -5.05
C ILE A 97 -1.68 14.65 -6.06
N PHE A 98 -1.72 13.94 -7.19
CA PHE A 98 -2.73 14.16 -8.23
C PHE A 98 -3.99 13.32 -7.98
N LYS A 99 -5.17 13.97 -8.00
CA LYS A 99 -6.49 13.30 -8.09
C LYS A 99 -6.73 12.73 -9.47
N LYS A 100 -6.35 13.50 -10.49
CA LYS A 100 -6.46 13.20 -11.92
C LYS A 100 -5.27 13.82 -12.64
N SER A 101 -4.83 13.19 -13.72
CA SER A 101 -3.81 13.77 -14.59
C SER A 101 -4.39 14.97 -15.36
N PRO A 102 -3.66 16.10 -15.48
CA PRO A 102 -4.05 17.19 -16.36
C PRO A 102 -4.22 16.72 -17.82
N THR A 103 -5.31 17.13 -18.45
CA THR A 103 -5.63 16.74 -19.84
C THR A 103 -5.42 17.88 -20.85
N LYS A 104 -5.09 19.07 -20.37
CA LYS A 104 -4.82 20.28 -21.17
C LYS A 104 -3.67 21.07 -20.56
N GLY A 105 -3.08 21.97 -21.35
CA GLY A 105 -1.96 22.81 -20.92
C GLY A 105 -2.36 23.80 -19.82
N GLU A 106 -3.53 24.45 -19.95
CA GLU A 106 -4.00 25.47 -19.01
C GLU A 106 -5.19 24.96 -18.18
N ASN A 107 -4.98 24.84 -16.87
CA ASN A 107 -5.98 24.34 -15.91
C ASN A 107 -6.25 25.41 -14.85
N GLN A 108 -6.92 26.48 -15.28
CA GLN A 108 -7.29 27.58 -14.38
C GLN A 108 -8.37 27.17 -13.39
N ARG A 109 -8.29 27.67 -12.15
CA ARG A 109 -9.22 27.37 -11.04
C ARG A 109 -9.45 25.87 -10.83
N ALA A 110 -8.45 25.04 -11.14
CA ALA A 110 -8.55 23.59 -11.14
C ALA A 110 -7.71 22.91 -10.05
N LEU A 111 -7.08 23.70 -9.17
CA LEU A 111 -6.21 23.18 -8.10
C LEU A 111 -6.92 22.13 -7.24
N SER A 112 -8.06 22.46 -6.63
CA SER A 112 -8.79 21.55 -5.74
C SER A 112 -9.36 20.31 -6.45
N THR A 113 -9.58 20.38 -7.76
CA THR A 113 -10.10 19.29 -8.59
C THR A 113 -9.00 18.34 -9.05
N LEU A 114 -7.79 18.84 -9.31
CA LEU A 114 -6.67 18.06 -9.81
C LEU A 114 -5.68 17.62 -8.72
N ILE A 115 -5.58 18.37 -7.62
CA ILE A 115 -4.59 18.17 -6.55
C ILE A 115 -5.26 17.74 -5.24
N ARG A 116 -4.64 16.76 -4.57
CA ARG A 116 -4.93 16.31 -3.21
C ARG A 116 -4.15 17.17 -2.22
N LEU A 117 -4.71 18.32 -1.86
CA LEU A 117 -4.10 19.22 -0.89
C LEU A 117 -3.89 18.53 0.46
N GLU A 118 -4.74 17.54 0.79
CA GLU A 118 -4.58 16.70 1.98
C GLU A 118 -3.25 15.93 2.03
N ASN A 119 -2.63 15.67 0.89
CA ASN A 119 -1.35 14.95 0.79
C ASN A 119 -0.16 15.91 0.54
N LEU A 120 -0.40 17.22 0.46
CA LEU A 120 0.61 18.18 0.02
C LEU A 120 1.87 18.14 0.88
N ALA A 121 1.73 18.10 2.21
CA ALA A 121 2.84 18.08 3.15
C ALA A 121 3.84 16.93 2.91
N GLU A 122 3.37 15.80 2.39
CA GLU A 122 4.21 14.64 2.10
C GLU A 122 5.01 14.79 0.79
N PHE A 123 4.46 15.50 -0.20
CA PHE A 123 5.04 15.59 -1.55
C PHE A 123 5.80 16.91 -1.79
N GLN A 124 5.39 17.99 -1.11
CA GLN A 124 5.96 19.32 -1.28
C GLN A 124 7.49 19.38 -1.08
N PRO A 125 8.10 18.67 -0.11
CA PRO A 125 9.55 18.64 0.05
C PRO A 125 10.31 18.08 -1.18
N HIS A 126 9.62 17.40 -2.09
CA HIS A 126 10.18 16.80 -3.30
C HIS A 126 9.88 17.62 -4.57
N PHE A 127 9.23 18.78 -4.46
CA PHE A 127 9.03 19.70 -5.59
C PHE A 127 10.27 20.57 -5.80
N ALA A 128 10.45 21.02 -7.04
CA ALA A 128 11.50 21.98 -7.35
C ALA A 128 11.07 23.37 -6.85
N THR A 129 11.95 24.03 -6.10
CA THR A 129 11.78 25.45 -5.79
C THR A 129 11.82 26.23 -7.10
N PRO A 130 10.81 27.06 -7.41
CA PRO A 130 10.80 27.80 -8.67
C PRO A 130 11.94 28.83 -8.70
N PRO A 131 12.90 28.74 -9.65
CA PRO A 131 13.86 29.82 -9.87
C PRO A 131 13.18 31.02 -10.52
N ASN A 132 13.64 32.24 -10.24
CA ASN A 132 13.18 33.45 -10.95
C ASN A 132 14.34 34.03 -11.78
N PRO A 133 14.30 33.96 -13.13
CA PRO A 133 13.23 33.43 -13.97
C PRO A 133 13.18 31.88 -14.00
N LEU A 134 12.02 31.31 -14.36
CA LEU A 134 11.94 29.92 -14.80
C LEU A 134 12.74 29.78 -16.10
N VAL A 135 13.72 28.89 -16.09
CA VAL A 135 14.64 28.67 -17.21
C VAL A 135 14.52 27.27 -17.78
N GLU A 136 15.04 27.08 -18.97
CA GLU A 136 15.06 25.79 -19.65
C GLU A 136 15.65 24.67 -18.80
N ASN A 137 14.97 23.52 -18.82
CA ASN A 137 15.35 22.32 -18.08
C ASN A 137 15.25 21.07 -18.96
N VAL A 138 16.20 20.17 -18.75
CA VAL A 138 16.27 18.87 -19.43
C VAL A 138 15.36 17.84 -18.74
N ILE A 139 15.37 17.83 -17.41
CA ILE A 139 14.59 16.90 -16.59
C ILE A 139 13.30 17.59 -16.18
N PRO A 140 12.11 17.06 -16.54
CA PRO A 140 10.85 17.65 -16.12
C PRO A 140 10.68 17.72 -14.60
N GLN A 141 10.06 18.79 -14.11
CA GLN A 141 9.88 19.03 -12.67
C GLN A 141 8.44 19.46 -12.34
N ILE A 142 8.08 19.40 -11.06
CA ILE A 142 6.91 20.11 -10.53
C ILE A 142 7.40 21.38 -9.83
N TYR A 143 6.83 22.52 -10.20
CA TYR A 143 7.07 23.81 -9.56
C TYR A 143 5.82 24.20 -8.77
N TRP A 144 6.00 24.49 -7.48
CA TRP A 144 4.91 24.94 -6.60
C TRP A 144 5.06 26.43 -6.29
N PHE A 145 3.97 27.16 -6.48
CA PHE A 145 3.85 28.58 -6.20
C PHE A 145 2.82 28.79 -5.09
N ASP A 146 3.25 29.40 -4.01
CA ASP A 146 2.36 29.77 -2.91
C ASP A 146 1.43 30.95 -3.28
N GLU A 147 0.50 31.30 -2.40
CA GLU A 147 -0.43 32.43 -2.62
C GLU A 147 0.25 33.81 -2.78
N HIS A 148 1.52 33.95 -2.36
CA HIS A 148 2.28 35.19 -2.46
C HIS A 148 3.06 35.31 -3.78
N GLN A 149 3.37 34.19 -4.43
CA GLN A 149 4.14 34.14 -5.67
C GLN A 149 3.25 34.27 -6.92
N LYS A 150 2.81 35.51 -7.19
CA LYS A 150 1.83 35.80 -8.25
C LYS A 150 2.43 36.16 -9.60
N ASP A 151 3.66 36.65 -9.65
CA ASP A 151 4.28 37.16 -10.88
C ASP A 151 5.62 36.49 -11.14
N TRP A 152 5.75 35.83 -12.29
CA TRP A 152 6.95 35.07 -12.62
C TRP A 152 7.39 35.21 -14.08
N THR A 153 8.70 35.24 -14.30
CA THR A 153 9.26 35.31 -15.66
C THR A 153 9.62 33.92 -16.19
N VAL A 154 9.28 33.63 -17.44
CA VAL A 154 9.62 32.37 -18.13
C VAL A 154 10.56 32.67 -19.31
N LYS A 155 11.73 32.01 -19.32
CA LYS A 155 12.73 32.10 -20.39
C LYS A 155 13.08 30.72 -20.92
N GLY A 156 13.06 30.57 -22.24
CA GLY A 156 13.35 29.28 -22.89
C GLY A 156 12.25 28.24 -22.71
N LYS A 157 12.58 26.96 -22.90
CA LYS A 157 11.61 25.85 -22.84
C LYS A 157 11.63 25.16 -21.47
N VAL A 158 10.62 25.45 -20.66
CA VAL A 158 10.44 24.80 -19.35
C VAL A 158 9.60 23.54 -19.53
N GLN A 159 10.08 22.38 -19.08
CA GLN A 159 9.37 21.11 -19.10
C GLN A 159 8.88 20.77 -17.70
N GLY A 160 7.57 20.59 -17.50
CA GLY A 160 7.07 20.27 -16.17
C GLY A 160 5.61 20.62 -15.93
N ILE A 161 5.21 20.50 -14.66
CA ILE A 161 3.90 20.92 -14.18
C ILE A 161 4.09 22.11 -13.24
N VAL A 162 3.52 23.26 -13.60
CA VAL A 162 3.48 24.45 -12.75
C VAL A 162 2.19 24.43 -11.97
N ILE A 163 2.26 24.56 -10.65
CA ILE A 163 1.11 24.55 -9.76
C ILE A 163 1.14 25.83 -8.91
N ALA A 164 0.08 26.62 -8.94
CA ALA A 164 -0.07 27.80 -8.08
C ALA A 164 -1.31 27.68 -7.20
N GLU A 165 -1.16 28.05 -5.93
CA GLU A 165 -2.26 28.08 -4.95
C GLU A 165 -3.30 29.14 -5.32
N GLY A 166 -2.85 30.31 -5.77
CA GLY A 166 -3.71 31.45 -6.11
C GLY A 166 -3.68 31.81 -7.60
N ASP A 167 -3.72 33.12 -7.85
CA ASP A 167 -3.53 33.70 -9.18
C ASP A 167 -2.06 33.62 -9.60
N LEU A 168 -1.80 33.38 -10.89
CA LEU A 168 -0.46 33.33 -11.44
C LEU A 168 -0.40 34.10 -12.76
N THR A 169 0.57 34.99 -12.86
CA THR A 169 0.91 35.73 -14.07
C THR A 169 2.29 35.30 -14.54
N LEU A 170 2.36 34.81 -15.77
CA LEU A 170 3.59 34.38 -16.41
C LEU A 170 3.97 35.34 -17.52
N HIS A 171 5.13 35.98 -17.37
CA HIS A 171 5.66 36.99 -18.29
C HIS A 171 6.91 36.49 -19.03
N GLY A 172 7.16 36.98 -20.24
CA GLY A 172 8.39 36.73 -21.00
C GLY A 172 8.14 36.12 -22.38
N ASN A 173 9.15 35.48 -22.95
CA ASN A 173 9.09 34.87 -24.30
C ASN A 173 9.31 33.36 -24.28
N GLY A 174 9.21 32.74 -23.10
CA GLY A 174 9.40 31.31 -22.90
C GLY A 174 8.20 30.44 -23.28
N ARG A 175 8.40 29.13 -23.18
CA ARG A 175 7.38 28.10 -23.43
C ARG A 175 7.37 27.06 -22.34
N ILE A 176 6.21 26.81 -21.75
CA ILE A 176 6.01 25.68 -20.82
C ILE A 176 5.50 24.48 -21.63
N SER A 177 6.26 23.39 -21.64
CA SER A 177 5.89 22.10 -22.21
C SER A 177 5.44 21.15 -21.09
N GLY A 178 4.13 21.05 -20.88
CA GLY A 178 3.53 20.29 -19.79
C GLY A 178 2.15 20.86 -19.43
N ALA A 179 1.93 21.21 -18.17
CA ALA A 179 0.67 21.79 -17.71
C ALA A 179 0.87 22.88 -16.65
N VAL A 180 -0.04 23.84 -16.61
CA VAL A 180 -0.15 24.86 -15.56
C VAL A 180 -1.49 24.68 -14.87
N ILE A 181 -1.48 24.58 -13.55
CA ILE A 181 -2.63 24.40 -12.68
C ILE A 181 -2.66 25.56 -11.71
N THR A 182 -3.76 26.30 -11.65
CA THR A 182 -3.91 27.42 -10.70
C THR A 182 -5.16 27.22 -9.84
N GLY A 183 -5.14 27.72 -8.61
CA GLY A 183 -6.35 27.88 -7.81
C GLY A 183 -7.15 29.12 -8.24
N GLY A 184 -6.48 30.15 -8.73
CA GLY A 184 -7.06 31.38 -9.24
C GLY A 184 -6.99 31.51 -10.77
N THR A 185 -6.87 32.75 -11.25
CA THR A 185 -6.70 33.09 -12.67
C THR A 185 -5.26 32.86 -13.14
N LEU A 186 -5.12 32.42 -14.40
CA LEU A 186 -3.83 32.36 -15.09
C LEU A 186 -3.79 33.45 -16.16
N THR A 187 -2.78 34.32 -16.07
CA THR A 187 -2.53 35.38 -17.05
C THR A 187 -1.20 35.13 -17.73
N LEU A 188 -1.17 35.21 -19.07
CA LEU A 188 0.02 34.97 -19.87
C LEU A 188 0.38 36.23 -20.64
N ASP A 189 1.59 36.74 -20.44
CA ASP A 189 2.17 37.86 -21.18
C ASP A 189 3.39 37.37 -21.98
N GLY A 190 3.17 37.04 -23.25
CA GLY A 190 4.20 36.54 -24.18
C GLY A 190 4.65 35.09 -23.97
N VAL A 191 4.27 34.45 -22.87
CA VAL A 191 4.57 33.03 -22.57
C VAL A 191 3.57 32.10 -23.27
N SER A 192 4.06 31.03 -23.89
CA SER A 192 3.19 29.99 -24.47
C SER A 192 3.15 28.72 -23.63
N ILE A 193 1.97 28.10 -23.51
CA ILE A 193 1.80 26.81 -22.82
C ILE A 193 1.44 25.75 -23.85
N ALA A 194 2.11 24.61 -23.77
CA ALA A 194 1.92 23.47 -24.64
C ALA A 194 1.68 22.22 -23.84
N TYR A 195 0.53 21.57 -24.06
CA TYR A 195 0.23 20.32 -23.41
C TYR A 195 1.27 19.25 -23.76
N GLY A 196 1.94 18.71 -22.73
CA GLY A 196 3.00 17.72 -22.88
C GLY A 196 2.65 16.40 -22.23
N LYS A 197 1.83 15.55 -22.86
CA LYS A 197 1.42 14.24 -22.30
C LYS A 197 2.62 13.39 -21.83
N LYS A 198 3.66 13.29 -22.66
CA LYS A 198 4.90 12.54 -22.38
C LYS A 198 5.71 13.09 -21.19
N VAL A 199 5.48 14.35 -20.83
CA VAL A 199 6.09 15.01 -19.66
C VAL A 199 5.23 14.80 -18.42
N ILE A 200 3.91 14.91 -18.58
CA ILE A 200 2.93 14.87 -17.47
C ILE A 200 2.76 13.47 -16.91
N GLU A 201 2.59 12.44 -17.74
CA GLU A 201 2.31 11.08 -17.26
C GLU A 201 3.39 10.54 -16.31
N PRO A 202 4.69 10.63 -16.65
CA PRO A 202 5.76 10.18 -15.75
C PRO A 202 5.80 10.99 -14.45
N LEU A 203 5.59 12.32 -14.51
CA LEU A 203 5.57 13.16 -13.30
C LEU A 203 4.39 12.79 -12.39
N VAL A 204 3.18 12.67 -12.94
CA VAL A 204 2.00 12.27 -12.16
C VAL A 204 2.21 10.92 -11.48
N GLN A 205 2.85 9.98 -12.17
CA GLN A 205 3.19 8.67 -11.64
C GLN A 205 4.28 8.73 -10.56
N GLN A 206 5.34 9.53 -10.77
CA GLN A 206 6.46 9.73 -9.84
C GLN A 206 6.00 10.31 -8.50
N TYR A 207 5.04 11.24 -8.52
CA TYR A 207 4.46 11.82 -7.30
C TYR A 207 3.27 11.00 -6.79
N SER A 208 3.45 9.67 -6.83
CA SER A 208 2.63 8.68 -6.17
C SER A 208 3.52 7.70 -5.43
N LYS A 209 3.05 7.17 -4.29
CA LYS A 209 3.75 6.13 -3.56
C LYS A 209 2.79 5.17 -2.88
N TRP A 210 3.24 3.94 -2.72
CA TRP A 210 2.55 2.95 -1.92
C TRP A 210 2.92 3.14 -0.45
N HIS A 211 1.94 3.05 0.43
CA HIS A 211 2.13 3.05 1.87
C HIS A 211 1.21 2.01 2.49
N LEU A 212 1.54 1.58 3.70
CA LEU A 212 0.71 0.65 4.43
C LEU A 212 -0.64 1.32 4.77
N ALA A 213 -1.75 0.64 4.48
CA ALA A 213 -3.06 1.12 4.89
C ALA A 213 -3.22 1.03 6.42
N GLU A 214 -3.99 1.94 6.99
CA GLU A 214 -4.36 1.85 8.41
C GLU A 214 -5.14 0.56 8.68
N LYS A 215 -4.88 -0.07 9.83
CA LYS A 215 -5.53 -1.31 10.27
C LYS A 215 -5.44 -2.46 9.24
N SER A 216 -4.38 -2.47 8.43
CA SER A 216 -4.13 -3.42 7.34
C SER A 216 -3.76 -4.85 7.74
N TRP A 217 -3.91 -5.21 9.03
CA TRP A 217 -3.61 -6.54 9.51
C TRP A 217 -4.85 -7.44 9.38
N GLY A 218 -4.72 -8.51 8.60
CA GLY A 218 -5.76 -9.52 8.44
C GLY A 218 -5.18 -10.92 8.26
N ASP A 219 -5.65 -11.85 9.07
CA ASP A 219 -5.20 -13.25 9.15
C ASP A 219 -5.96 -14.19 8.20
N PHE A 220 -6.84 -13.65 7.35
CA PHE A 220 -7.75 -14.45 6.55
C PHE A 220 -7.68 -14.15 5.06
N ASN A 221 -7.65 -15.22 4.28
CA ASN A 221 -7.84 -15.18 2.84
C ASN A 221 -9.34 -14.96 2.58
N LEU A 222 -9.74 -13.72 2.25
CA LEU A 222 -11.02 -13.53 1.59
C LEU A 222 -10.83 -13.99 0.14
N ARG A 223 -10.93 -15.30 -0.10
CA ARG A 223 -11.26 -15.75 -1.45
C ARG A 223 -12.64 -15.19 -1.74
N GLU A 224 -12.72 -14.19 -2.62
CA GLU A 224 -13.98 -13.88 -3.30
C GLU A 224 -14.36 -15.14 -4.08
N GLU A 225 -15.44 -15.80 -3.67
CA GLU A 225 -16.19 -16.72 -4.53
C GLU A 225 -16.91 -15.94 -5.63
#